data_AF-A0AAE3HGT3-F1
#
_entry.id   AF-A0AAE3HGT3-F1
#
_cell.length_a   1.000
_cell.length_b   1.000
_cell.length_c   1.000
_cell.angle_alpha   90.00
_cell.angle_beta   90.00
_cell.angle_gamma   90.00
#
_symmetry.space_group_name_H-M   'P 1'
#
loop_
_entity.id
_entity.type
_entity.pdbx_description
1 polymer ?
#
loop_
_entity_poly.entity_id
_entity_poly.type
_entity_poly.pdbx_seq_one_letter_code
_entity_poly.pdbx_strand_id
1 'polypeptide(L)'
;MATPDTRLFTETDPGTVPLGALQASLFRLMTLYSVMPCLGKARTIVRMLGALIQHPDLKDWPPQQAIYRDMLDTWRQLAESASVVRCADDGPAASLH
;
A
#
# COMPACT_ATOMS: atom_id res chain seq x y z
N MET A 1 -0.26 -2.93 -27.61
CA MET A 1 -0.66 -2.10 -26.46
C MET A 1 -0.92 -3.04 -25.30
N ALA A 2 0.01 -3.13 -24.34
CA ALA A 2 -0.11 -4.03 -23.19
C ALA A 2 -0.77 -3.25 -22.05
N THR A 3 -1.97 -3.68 -21.64
CA THR A 3 -2.65 -3.23 -20.42
C THR A 3 -1.82 -3.66 -19.21
N PRO A 4 -1.42 -2.74 -18.30
CA PRO A 4 -0.68 -3.13 -17.11
C PRO A 4 -1.58 -3.94 -16.19
N ASP A 5 -1.02 -5.06 -15.73
CA ASP A 5 -1.58 -6.07 -14.86
C ASP A 5 -2.17 -5.48 -13.56
N THR A 6 -3.51 -5.43 -13.49
CA THR A 6 -4.28 -5.00 -12.32
C THR A 6 -4.62 -6.18 -11.39
N ARG A 7 -3.88 -7.29 -11.43
CA ARG A 7 -4.27 -8.55 -10.74
C ARG A 7 -3.29 -9.04 -9.67
N LEU A 8 -2.38 -8.22 -9.17
CA LEU A 8 -1.35 -8.68 -8.22
C LEU A 8 -1.72 -8.64 -6.73
N PHE A 9 -2.93 -8.22 -6.35
CA PHE A 9 -3.32 -8.13 -4.93
C PHE A 9 -4.59 -8.94 -4.63
N THR A 10 -4.59 -10.21 -5.03
CA THR A 10 -5.56 -11.19 -4.53
C THR A 10 -4.89 -11.94 -3.38
N GLU A 11 -5.22 -11.54 -2.14
CA GLU A 11 -5.25 -12.39 -0.95
C GLU A 11 -4.09 -13.41 -0.82
N THR A 12 -2.84 -12.93 -0.80
CA THR A 12 -1.68 -13.79 -0.58
C THR A 12 -1.21 -13.62 0.87
N ASP A 13 -1.11 -14.74 1.59
CA ASP A 13 -0.64 -14.80 2.97
C ASP A 13 0.72 -14.07 3.11
N PRO A 14 0.88 -13.16 4.07
CA PRO A 14 2.09 -12.36 4.20
C PRO A 14 3.36 -13.18 4.46
N GLY A 15 3.25 -14.48 4.81
CA GLY A 15 4.39 -15.39 4.93
C GLY A 15 4.82 -16.07 3.62
N THR A 16 4.06 -15.92 2.53
CA THR A 16 4.37 -16.54 1.22
C THR A 16 4.96 -15.58 0.19
N VAL A 17 4.80 -14.27 0.38
CA VAL A 17 5.37 -13.25 -0.51
C VAL A 17 6.74 -12.84 0.03
N PRO A 18 7.84 -12.95 -0.75
CA PRO A 18 9.15 -12.58 -0.26
C PRO A 18 9.20 -11.12 0.17
N LEU A 19 9.84 -10.85 1.33
CA LEU A 19 9.93 -9.51 1.94
C LEU A 19 10.37 -8.43 0.93
N GLY A 20 11.36 -8.75 0.09
CA GLY A 20 11.86 -7.84 -0.94
C GLY A 20 10.82 -7.47 -2.01
N ALA A 21 9.93 -8.39 -2.38
CA ALA A 21 8.85 -8.10 -3.32
C ALA A 21 7.79 -7.18 -2.69
N LEU A 22 7.52 -7.35 -1.40
CA LEU A 22 6.59 -6.50 -0.65
C LEU A 22 7.17 -5.08 -0.49
N GLN A 23 8.46 -4.96 -0.16
CA GLN A 23 9.18 -3.69 -0.14
C GLN A 23 9.19 -3.01 -1.51
N ALA A 24 9.52 -3.73 -2.59
CA ALA A 24 9.54 -3.16 -3.94
C ALA A 24 8.16 -2.65 -4.38
N SER A 25 7.10 -3.41 -4.05
CA SER A 25 5.71 -3.02 -4.32
C SER A 25 5.31 -1.77 -3.52
N LEU A 26 5.73 -1.70 -2.25
CA LEU A 26 5.53 -0.55 -1.38
C LEU A 26 6.22 0.70 -1.94
N PHE A 27 7.51 0.61 -2.30
CA PHE A 27 8.25 1.72 -2.89
C PHE A 27 7.62 2.19 -4.20
N ARG A 28 7.25 1.26 -5.09
CA ARG A 28 6.55 1.59 -6.34
C ARG A 28 5.26 2.35 -6.07
N LEU A 29 4.47 1.91 -5.08
CA LEU A 29 3.21 2.57 -4.75
C LEU A 29 3.42 3.96 -4.14
N MET A 30 4.43 4.14 -3.30
CA MET A 30 4.82 5.46 -2.77
C MET A 30 5.27 6.40 -3.88
N THR A 31 6.09 5.93 -4.84
CA THR A 31 6.49 6.73 -6.01
C THR A 31 5.29 7.13 -6.85
N LEU A 32 4.35 6.21 -7.10
CA LEU A 32 3.11 6.52 -7.81
C LEU A 32 2.25 7.54 -7.04
N TYR A 33 2.24 7.47 -5.71
CA TYR A 33 1.56 8.45 -4.87
C TYR A 33 2.19 9.84 -4.97
N SER A 34 3.52 9.96 -5.04
CA SER A 34 4.20 11.24 -5.23
C SER A 34 3.88 11.91 -6.56
N VAL A 35 3.60 11.12 -7.61
CA VAL A 35 3.20 11.63 -8.93
C VAL A 35 1.71 11.96 -8.97
N MET A 36 0.88 11.13 -8.35
CA MET A 36 -0.57 11.28 -8.33
C MET A 36 -1.12 10.93 -6.93
N PRO A 37 -1.25 11.93 -6.04
CA PRO A 37 -1.72 11.71 -4.68
C PRO A 37 -3.18 11.28 -4.73
N CYS A 38 -3.46 10.19 -4.03
CA CYS A 38 -4.65 9.39 -4.25
C CYS A 38 -4.99 8.63 -2.98
N LEU A 39 -6.21 8.84 -2.45
CA LEU A 39 -6.61 8.26 -1.17
C LEU A 39 -6.57 6.73 -1.19
N GLY A 40 -6.97 6.11 -2.30
CA GLY A 40 -6.90 4.66 -2.49
C GLY A 40 -5.47 4.11 -2.43
N LYS A 41 -4.49 4.86 -2.97
CA LYS A 41 -3.06 4.50 -2.89
C LYS A 41 -2.54 4.64 -1.47
N ALA A 42 -2.86 5.74 -0.78
CA ALA A 42 -2.47 5.92 0.64
C ALA A 42 -3.00 4.78 1.52
N ARG A 43 -4.28 4.41 1.39
CA ARG A 43 -4.86 3.26 2.10
C ARG A 43 -4.17 1.93 1.77
N THR A 44 -3.79 1.74 0.50
CA THR A 44 -3.10 0.53 0.07
C THR A 44 -1.66 0.48 0.59
N ILE A 45 -0.98 1.63 0.71
CA ILE A 45 0.33 1.77 1.37
C ILE A 45 0.22 1.38 2.84
N VAL A 46 -0.79 1.87 3.57
CA VAL A 46 -1.07 1.48 4.97
C VAL A 46 -1.24 -0.03 5.10
N ARG A 47 -2.04 -0.67 4.22
CA ARG A 47 -2.23 -2.13 4.24
C ARG A 47 -0.92 -2.89 3.99
N MET A 48 -0.12 -2.46 3.00
CA MET A 48 1.16 -3.09 2.71
C MET A 48 2.17 -2.93 3.85
N LEU A 49 2.24 -1.75 4.49
CA LEU A 49 3.08 -1.55 5.69
C LEU A 49 2.66 -2.46 6.84
N GLY A 50 1.35 -2.64 7.06
CA GLY A 50 0.83 -3.57 8.06
C GLY A 50 1.20 -5.03 7.78
N ALA A 51 1.17 -5.45 6.51
CA ALA A 51 1.62 -6.79 6.10
C ALA A 51 3.13 -6.96 6.27
N LEU A 52 3.92 -5.93 5.92
CA LEU A 52 5.37 -5.93 6.06
C LEU A 52 5.82 -6.07 7.51
N ILE A 53 5.18 -5.33 8.43
CA ILE A 53 5.50 -5.38 9.87
C ILE A 53 5.20 -6.76 10.47
N GLN A 54 4.21 -7.47 9.93
CA GLN A 54 3.84 -8.82 10.36
C GLN A 54 4.67 -9.92 9.67
N HIS A 55 5.54 -9.56 8.73
CA HIS A 55 6.32 -10.52 7.96
C HIS A 55 7.38 -11.21 8.84
N PRO A 56 7.50 -12.56 8.79
CA PRO A 56 8.44 -13.30 9.64
C PRO A 56 9.91 -12.88 9.44
N ASP A 57 10.36 -12.69 8.20
CA ASP A 57 11.74 -12.23 7.91
C ASP A 57 12.07 -10.83 8.47
N LEU A 58 11.06 -10.00 8.75
CA LEU A 58 11.28 -8.69 9.37
C LEU A 58 11.45 -8.82 10.89
N LYS A 59 11.09 -9.96 11.49
CA LYS A 59 11.19 -10.21 12.94
C LYS A 59 12.63 -10.11 13.44
N ASP A 60 13.58 -10.48 12.61
CA ASP A 60 15.00 -10.48 12.94
C ASP A 60 15.65 -9.08 12.80
N TRP A 61 14.89 -8.07 12.35
CA TRP A 61 15.41 -6.73 12.02
C TRP A 61 14.66 -5.62 12.80
N PRO A 62 14.84 -5.53 14.13
CA PRO A 62 14.16 -4.55 14.98
C PRO A 62 14.31 -3.06 14.56
N PRO A 63 15.48 -2.55 14.10
CA PRO A 63 15.55 -1.16 13.64
C PRO A 63 14.69 -0.92 12.40
N GLN A 64 14.61 -1.90 11.50
CA GLN A 64 13.79 -1.83 10.29
C GLN A 64 12.30 -1.82 10.64
N GLN A 65 11.89 -2.61 11.64
CA GLN A 65 10.51 -2.58 12.14
C GLN A 65 10.09 -1.23 12.70
N ALA A 66 10.98 -0.57 13.46
CA ALA A 66 10.69 0.74 14.01
C ALA A 66 10.44 1.77 12.90
N ILE A 67 11.26 1.74 11.84
CA ILE A 67 11.08 2.59 10.65
C ILE A 67 9.73 2.33 9.97
N TYR A 68 9.37 1.06 9.77
CA TYR A 68 8.09 0.74 9.12
C TYR A 68 6.88 1.09 9.97
N ARG A 69 6.98 1.02 11.30
CA ARG A 69 5.93 1.48 12.20
C ARG A 69 5.75 2.99 12.16
N ASP A 70 6.83 3.75 12.23
CA ASP A 70 6.78 5.22 12.10
C ASP A 70 6.18 5.65 10.75
N MET A 71 6.59 4.95 9.68
CA MET A 71 6.03 5.14 8.36
C MET A 71 4.54 4.79 8.31
N LEU A 72 4.11 3.70 8.95
CA LEU A 72 2.70 3.31 9.05
C LEU A 72 1.87 4.41 9.73
N ASP A 73 2.32 4.96 10.85
CA ASP A 73 1.61 6.04 11.54
C ASP A 73 1.51 7.31 10.69
N THR A 74 2.58 7.65 9.96
CA THR A 74 2.58 8.77 9.02
C THR A 74 1.54 8.57 7.91
N TRP A 75 1.52 7.38 7.29
CA TRP A 75 0.59 7.08 6.21
C TRP A 75 -0.85 6.92 6.68
N ARG A 76 -1.10 6.51 7.94
CA ARG A 76 -2.45 6.49 8.53
C ARG A 76 -3.00 7.90 8.67
N GLN A 77 -2.24 8.81 9.28
CA GLN A 77 -2.61 10.21 9.38
C GLN A 77 -2.90 10.83 8.01
N LEU A 78 -2.06 10.51 7.02
CA LEU A 78 -2.25 10.97 5.65
C LEU A 78 -3.51 10.38 4.99
N ALA A 79 -3.77 9.08 5.18
CA ALA A 79 -4.99 8.42 4.68
C ALA A 79 -6.27 8.85 5.42
N GLU A 80 -6.16 9.43 6.61
CA GLU A 80 -7.28 9.99 7.38
C GLU A 80 -7.47 11.49 7.10
N SER A 81 -6.42 12.18 6.64
CA SER A 81 -6.48 13.58 6.29
C SER A 81 -7.32 13.82 5.02
N ALA A 82 -8.28 14.74 5.10
CA ALA A 82 -9.17 15.14 4.00
C ALA A 82 -8.45 15.85 2.83
N SER A 83 -7.14 16.08 2.93
CA SER A 83 -6.33 16.75 1.91
C SER A 83 -5.93 15.85 0.75
N VAL A 84 -6.06 14.53 0.89
CA VAL A 84 -5.74 13.59 -0.19
C VAL A 84 -6.90 13.54 -1.18
N VAL A 85 -6.62 13.96 -2.42
CA VAL A 85 -7.57 13.91 -3.54
C VAL A 85 -8.16 12.51 -3.64
N ARG A 86 -9.49 12.42 -3.60
CA ARG A 86 -10.21 11.17 -3.91
C ARG A 86 -9.87 10.81 -5.35
N CYS A 87 -9.26 9.65 -5.54
CA CYS A 87 -9.02 9.12 -6.88
C CYS A 87 -10.37 9.00 -7.61
N ALA A 88 -10.42 9.39 -8.89
CA ALA A 88 -11.63 9.30 -9.72
C ALA A 88 -12.12 7.85 -9.96
N ASP A 89 -11.40 6.87 -9.41
CA ASP A 89 -11.71 5.44 -9.40
C ASP A 89 -12.54 5.02 -8.15
N ASP A 90 -13.17 5.97 -7.45
CA ASP A 90 -14.32 5.72 -6.57
C ASP A 90 -15.61 6.07 -7.34
N GLY A 91 -15.66 5.68 -8.61
CA GLY A 91 -16.91 5.70 -9.36
C GLY A 91 -17.83 4.63 -8.78
N PRO A 92 -19.08 4.93 -8.39
CA PRO A 92 -20.00 3.90 -7.97
C PRO A 92 -20.19 2.94 -9.14
N ALA A 93 -19.69 1.72 -9.02
CA ALA A 93 -20.04 0.60 -9.90
C ALA A 93 -21.50 0.14 -9.64
N ALA A 94 -22.43 1.09 -9.57
CA ALA A 94 -23.85 0.84 -9.31
C ALA A 94 -24.70 1.95 -9.92
N SER A 95 -24.71 2.03 -11.24
CA SER A 95 -25.81 2.61 -12.01
C SER A 95 -25.83 1.93 -13.38
N LEU A 96 -26.31 0.69 -13.41
CA LEU A 96 -26.88 0.12 -14.63
C LEU A 96 -28.17 -0.62 -14.24
N HIS A 97 -29.26 0.12 -14.43
CA HIS A 97 -30.62 -0.25 -14.82
C HIS A 97 -31.24 -1.56 -14.31
#